data_AF-A0A1S3QMP0-F1
#
_entry.id   AF-A0A1S3QMP0-F1
#
_cell.length_a   1.000
_cell.length_b   1.000
_cell.length_c   1.000
_cell.angle_alpha   90.00
_cell.angle_beta   90.00
_cell.angle_gamma   90.00
#
_symmetry.space_group_name_H-M   'P 1'
#
loop_
_entity.id
_entity.type
_entity.pdbx_description
1 polymer ?
#
loop_
_entity_poly.entity_id
_entity_poly.type
_entity_poly.pdbx_seq_one_letter_code
_entity_poly.pdbx_strand_id
1 'polypeptide(L)'
;RRAAAAAPAAPPQSLSQYQDVEDPEYEDFRAEARLQKGKQLESFSKAAEAYKQGRKDVASYYAQQGHLHGQKMHEANHRAAAQIFERVNSSLLPQNVLDLHGLHVDEALLHLSQVLERKTTGVREEDHGC
;
A
#
# COMPACT_ATOMS: atom_id res chain seq x y z
N ARG A 1 2.98 -0.67 -50.21
CA ARG A 1 3.38 0.06 -48.98
C ARG A 1 2.64 -0.59 -47.82
N ARG A 2 3.38 -1.03 -46.79
CA ARG A 2 2.94 -1.92 -45.70
C ARG A 2 1.96 -1.17 -44.79
N ALA A 3 0.80 -1.76 -44.50
CA ALA A 3 -0.07 -1.29 -43.41
C ALA A 3 0.62 -1.62 -42.08
N ALA A 4 0.84 -0.61 -41.25
CA ALA A 4 1.34 -0.80 -39.89
C ALA A 4 0.19 -1.33 -39.03
N ALA A 5 0.30 -2.56 -38.55
CA ALA A 5 -0.60 -3.12 -37.56
C ALA A 5 -0.34 -2.40 -36.22
N ALA A 6 -1.35 -1.72 -35.70
CA ALA A 6 -1.33 -1.20 -34.34
C ALA A 6 -1.28 -2.38 -33.37
N ALA A 7 -0.26 -2.41 -32.51
CA ALA A 7 -0.15 -3.38 -31.42
C ALA A 7 -1.34 -3.21 -30.46
N PRO A 8 -1.88 -4.30 -29.87
CA PRO A 8 -2.94 -4.19 -28.88
C PRO A 8 -2.39 -3.48 -27.65
N ALA A 9 -2.95 -2.30 -27.34
CA ALA A 9 -2.70 -1.62 -26.08
C ALA A 9 -3.08 -2.56 -24.93
N ALA A 10 -2.13 -2.84 -24.04
CA ALA A 10 -2.38 -3.61 -22.84
C ALA A 10 -3.55 -2.98 -22.05
N PRO A 11 -4.41 -3.78 -21.40
CA PRO A 11 -5.51 -3.25 -20.60
C PRO A 11 -4.96 -2.29 -19.55
N PRO A 12 -5.68 -1.19 -19.24
CA PRO A 12 -5.25 -0.24 -18.22
C PRO A 12 -5.05 -0.99 -16.90
N GLN A 13 -3.79 -1.06 -16.46
CA GLN A 13 -3.45 -1.67 -15.18
C GLN A 13 -4.15 -0.87 -14.09
N SER A 14 -4.96 -1.53 -13.27
CA SER A 14 -5.65 -0.87 -12.16
C SER A 14 -4.62 -0.25 -11.21
N LEU A 15 -4.92 0.88 -10.57
CA LEU A 15 -4.02 1.55 -9.61
C LEU A 15 -3.50 0.60 -8.51
N SER A 16 -4.27 -0.44 -8.18
CA SER A 16 -3.87 -1.51 -7.25
C SER A 16 -2.63 -2.27 -7.70
N GLN A 17 -2.39 -2.41 -9.00
CA GLN A 17 -1.32 -3.25 -9.55
C GLN A 17 0.06 -2.60 -9.42
N TYR A 18 0.12 -1.27 -9.27
CA TYR A 18 1.37 -0.53 -9.02
C TYR A 18 1.77 -0.52 -7.54
N GLN A 19 0.81 -0.71 -6.63
CA GLN A 19 1.09 -0.81 -5.19
C GLN A 19 1.63 -2.19 -4.80
N ASP A 20 1.44 -3.19 -5.66
CA ASP A 20 1.88 -4.57 -5.44
C ASP A 20 3.33 -4.85 -5.89
N VAL A 21 4.12 -3.81 -6.16
CA VAL A 21 5.53 -3.98 -6.50
C VAL A 21 6.29 -4.30 -5.22
N GLU A 22 6.66 -5.57 -5.10
CA GLU A 22 7.44 -6.10 -3.99
C GLU A 22 8.91 -5.70 -4.15
N ASP A 23 9.42 -4.95 -3.17
CA ASP A 23 10.86 -4.75 -3.00
C ASP A 23 11.40 -5.90 -2.13
N PRO A 24 12.33 -6.73 -2.65
CA PRO A 24 12.92 -7.84 -1.90
C PRO A 24 13.47 -7.45 -0.53
N GLU A 25 13.87 -6.19 -0.37
CA GLU A 25 14.44 -5.66 0.88
C GLU A 25 13.41 -5.51 2.01
N TYR A 26 12.10 -5.41 1.68
CA TYR A 26 11.03 -5.15 2.66
C TYR A 26 9.96 -6.25 2.73
N GLU A 27 10.22 -7.37 2.09
CA GLU A 27 9.36 -8.55 2.03
C GLU A 27 8.90 -9.04 3.40
N ASP A 28 9.80 -9.01 4.39
CA ASP A 28 9.52 -9.46 5.76
C ASP A 28 8.50 -8.56 6.46
N PHE A 29 8.60 -7.24 6.25
CA PHE A 29 7.66 -6.29 6.84
C PHE A 29 6.26 -6.43 6.24
N ARG A 30 6.17 -6.72 4.93
CA ARG A 30 4.90 -6.84 4.21
C ARG A 30 4.34 -8.27 4.18
N ALA A 31 5.05 -9.27 4.72
CA ALA A 31 4.61 -10.67 4.73
C ALA A 31 3.19 -10.86 5.33
N GLU A 32 2.89 -10.15 6.43
CA GLU A 32 1.58 -10.24 7.06
C GLU A 32 0.47 -9.68 6.16
N ALA A 33 0.69 -8.53 5.51
CA ALA A 33 -0.28 -7.93 4.60
C ALA A 33 -0.57 -8.86 3.42
N ARG A 34 0.46 -9.52 2.88
CA ARG A 34 0.32 -10.48 1.78
C ARG A 34 -0.49 -11.71 2.15
N LEU A 35 -0.28 -12.22 3.36
CA LEU A 35 -1.10 -13.30 3.89
C LEU A 35 -2.57 -12.88 3.98
N GLN A 36 -2.87 -11.67 4.45
CA GLN A 36 -4.25 -11.17 4.51
C GLN A 36 -4.85 -10.96 3.12
N LYS A 37 -4.06 -10.48 2.14
CA LYS A 37 -4.48 -10.36 0.74
C LYS A 37 -4.86 -11.71 0.14
N GLY A 38 -4.05 -12.74 0.37
CA GLY A 38 -4.37 -14.11 -0.07
C GLY A 38 -5.72 -14.59 0.48
N LYS A 39 -5.96 -14.39 1.79
CA LYS A 39 -7.23 -14.75 2.44
C LYS A 39 -8.41 -13.91 1.93
N GLN A 40 -8.18 -12.64 1.63
CA GLN A 40 -9.19 -11.77 1.03
C GLN A 40 -9.62 -12.29 -0.34
N LEU A 41 -8.66 -12.59 -1.23
CA LEU A 41 -8.93 -13.12 -2.56
C LEU A 41 -9.65 -14.47 -2.50
N GLU A 42 -9.22 -15.36 -1.62
CA GLU A 42 -9.89 -16.64 -1.39
C GLU A 42 -11.34 -16.44 -0.93
N SER A 43 -11.58 -15.50 -0.01
CA SER A 43 -12.92 -15.17 0.47
C SER A 43 -13.81 -14.63 -0.64
N PHE A 44 -13.31 -13.71 -1.46
CA PHE A 44 -14.08 -13.19 -2.60
C PHE A 44 -14.32 -14.25 -3.67
N SER A 45 -13.39 -15.16 -3.91
CA SER A 45 -13.61 -16.31 -4.79
C SER A 45 -14.77 -17.18 -4.29
N LYS A 46 -14.76 -17.54 -3.00
CA LYS A 46 -15.84 -18.30 -2.37
C LYS A 46 -17.18 -17.55 -2.40
N ALA A 47 -17.17 -16.24 -2.20
CA ALA A 47 -18.37 -15.41 -2.31
C ALA A 47 -18.95 -15.44 -3.72
N ALA A 48 -18.10 -15.32 -4.75
CA ALA A 48 -18.51 -15.35 -6.15
C ALA A 48 -19.08 -16.74 -6.53
N GLU A 49 -18.48 -17.83 -6.05
CA GLU A 49 -18.99 -19.18 -6.25
C GLU A 49 -20.35 -19.41 -5.59
N ALA A 50 -20.51 -19.00 -4.32
CA ALA A 50 -21.77 -19.11 -3.59
C ALA A 50 -22.89 -18.29 -4.27
N TYR A 51 -22.55 -17.11 -4.78
CA TYR A 51 -23.48 -16.26 -5.52
C TYR A 51 -23.95 -16.95 -6.82
N LYS A 52 -23.03 -17.54 -7.59
CA LYS A 52 -23.35 -18.32 -8.80
C LYS A 52 -24.25 -19.52 -8.50
N GLN A 53 -24.12 -20.12 -7.32
CA GLN A 53 -24.97 -21.23 -6.85
C GLN A 53 -26.32 -20.77 -6.27
N GLY A 54 -26.61 -19.46 -6.26
CA GLY A 54 -27.84 -18.90 -5.71
C GLY A 54 -27.90 -18.84 -4.18
N ARG A 55 -26.79 -19.15 -3.49
CA ARG A 55 -26.67 -19.13 -2.02
C ARG A 55 -26.25 -17.75 -1.52
N LYS A 56 -27.21 -16.83 -1.48
CA LYS A 56 -26.97 -15.39 -1.20
C LYS A 56 -26.45 -15.11 0.22
N ASP A 57 -26.91 -15.87 1.19
CA ASP A 57 -26.47 -15.82 2.59
C ASP A 57 -24.98 -16.19 2.73
N VAL A 58 -24.57 -17.30 2.12
CA VAL A 58 -23.19 -17.77 2.10
C VAL A 58 -22.29 -16.79 1.33
N ALA A 59 -22.79 -16.25 0.21
CA ALA A 59 -22.07 -15.23 -0.56
C ALA A 59 -21.81 -13.96 0.27
N SER A 60 -22.82 -13.48 1.00
CA SER A 60 -22.71 -12.31 1.87
C SER A 60 -21.70 -12.53 2.99
N TYR A 61 -21.73 -13.71 3.63
CA TYR A 61 -20.78 -14.07 4.68
C TYR A 61 -19.32 -14.01 4.19
N TYR A 62 -19.03 -14.64 3.04
CA TYR A 62 -17.67 -14.63 2.48
C TYR A 62 -17.25 -13.24 1.98
N ALA A 63 -18.19 -12.44 1.45
CA ALA A 63 -17.90 -11.06 1.08
C ALA A 63 -17.50 -10.23 2.32
N GLN A 64 -18.21 -10.37 3.43
CA GLN A 64 -17.86 -9.71 4.69
C GLN A 64 -16.49 -10.15 5.20
N GLN A 65 -16.17 -11.45 5.14
CA GLN A 65 -14.83 -11.94 5.48
C GLN A 65 -13.74 -11.33 4.59
N GLY A 66 -13.99 -11.22 3.27
CA GLY A 66 -13.07 -10.57 2.34
C GLY A 66 -12.82 -9.09 2.70
N HIS A 67 -13.85 -8.37 3.12
CA HIS A 67 -13.68 -6.99 3.61
C HIS A 67 -12.86 -6.92 4.90
N LEU A 68 -13.10 -7.81 5.87
CA LEU A 68 -12.32 -7.88 7.10
C LEU A 68 -10.84 -8.17 6.83
N HIS A 69 -10.54 -9.08 5.91
CA HIS A 69 -9.16 -9.34 5.49
C HIS A 69 -8.54 -8.13 4.77
N GLY A 70 -9.33 -7.37 4.00
CA GLY A 70 -8.89 -6.11 3.40
C GLY A 70 -8.50 -5.05 4.44
N GLN A 71 -9.28 -4.90 5.51
CA GLN A 71 -8.94 -3.99 6.62
C GLN A 71 -7.64 -4.42 7.32
N LYS A 72 -7.52 -5.70 7.66
CA LYS A 72 -6.29 -6.25 8.28
C LYS A 72 -5.07 -6.11 7.38
N MET A 73 -5.24 -6.26 6.07
CA MET A 73 -4.19 -6.03 5.09
C MET A 73 -3.73 -4.57 5.11
N HIS A 74 -4.66 -3.61 5.12
CA HIS A 74 -4.34 -2.19 5.17
C HIS A 74 -3.60 -1.82 6.47
N GLU A 75 -4.06 -2.32 7.63
CA GLU A 75 -3.39 -2.13 8.91
C GLU A 75 -1.98 -2.73 8.94
N ALA A 76 -1.80 -3.94 8.38
CA ALA A 76 -0.49 -4.57 8.27
C ALA A 76 0.44 -3.78 7.34
N ASN A 77 -0.07 -3.29 6.21
CA ASN A 77 0.68 -2.42 5.30
C ASN A 77 1.11 -1.12 5.99
N HIS A 78 0.21 -0.47 6.73
CA HIS A 78 0.54 0.74 7.48
C HIS A 78 1.62 0.48 8.55
N ARG A 79 1.55 -0.66 9.27
CA ARG A 79 2.59 -1.05 10.24
C ARG A 79 3.94 -1.34 9.56
N ALA A 80 3.91 -1.95 8.37
CA ALA A 80 5.11 -2.20 7.58
C ALA A 80 5.73 -0.89 7.09
N ALA A 81 4.91 0.01 6.55
CA ALA A 81 5.28 1.32 6.07
C ALA A 81 6.03 2.14 7.12
N ALA A 82 5.51 2.19 8.35
CA ALA A 82 6.16 2.90 9.45
C ALA A 82 7.56 2.34 9.77
N GLN A 83 7.73 1.02 9.75
CA GLN A 83 9.02 0.37 10.01
C GLN A 83 10.03 0.60 8.88
N ILE A 84 9.59 0.49 7.62
CA ILE A 84 10.41 0.78 6.44
C ILE A 84 10.85 2.25 6.49
N PHE A 85 9.89 3.14 6.70
CA PHE A 85 10.12 4.57 6.78
C PHE A 85 11.17 4.89 7.84
N GLU A 86 10.98 4.43 9.08
CA GLU A 86 11.91 4.70 10.19
C GLU A 86 13.31 4.14 9.90
N ARG A 87 13.40 2.90 9.41
CA ARG A 87 14.68 2.24 9.11
C ARG A 87 15.49 3.03 8.09
N VAL A 88 14.89 3.37 6.95
CA VAL A 88 15.58 4.03 5.83
C VAL A 88 15.87 5.50 6.17
N ASN A 89 14.92 6.18 6.80
CA ASN A 89 15.01 7.62 7.01
C ASN A 89 15.76 8.05 8.28
N SER A 90 16.05 7.13 9.19
CA SER A 90 16.79 7.41 10.44
C SER A 90 18.12 8.15 10.20
N SER A 91 18.87 7.79 9.16
CA SER A 91 20.12 8.46 8.77
C SER A 91 19.97 9.58 7.74
N LEU A 92 18.83 9.66 7.04
CA LEU A 92 18.60 10.58 5.92
C LEU A 92 17.93 11.89 6.36
N LEU A 93 16.99 11.83 7.31
CA LEU A 93 16.24 13.00 7.79
C LEU A 93 17.13 14.09 8.40
N PRO A 94 18.21 13.79 9.15
CA PRO A 94 19.15 14.82 9.60
C PRO A 94 19.82 15.57 8.45
N GLN A 95 19.98 14.93 7.29
CA GLN A 95 20.57 15.50 6.08
C GLN A 95 19.51 16.18 5.18
N ASN A 96 18.27 16.34 5.67
CA ASN A 96 17.12 16.82 4.90
C ASN A 96 16.81 15.99 3.65
N VAL A 97 17.19 14.71 3.65
CA VAL A 97 16.83 13.75 2.62
C VAL A 97 15.65 12.91 3.12
N LEU A 98 14.66 12.71 2.27
CA LEU A 98 13.47 11.93 2.55
C LEU A 98 13.32 10.84 1.50
N ASP A 99 13.36 9.59 1.95
CA ASP A 99 13.10 8.42 1.12
C ASP A 99 11.68 7.89 1.38
N LEU A 100 10.89 7.76 0.31
CA LEU A 100 9.53 7.22 0.33
C LEU A 100 9.39 5.95 -0.49
N HIS A 101 10.50 5.36 -0.96
CA HIS A 101 10.47 4.09 -1.67
C HIS A 101 9.96 2.97 -0.75
N GLY A 102 9.28 1.99 -1.35
CA GLY A 102 8.68 0.88 -0.61
C GLY A 102 7.42 1.25 0.17
N LEU A 103 6.93 2.49 0.08
CA LEU A 103 5.65 2.93 0.66
C LEU A 103 4.53 2.94 -0.38
N HIS A 104 3.30 2.62 0.03
CA HIS A 104 2.13 2.88 -0.79
C HIS A 104 1.85 4.38 -0.86
N VAL A 105 1.12 4.81 -1.88
CA VAL A 105 0.83 6.23 -2.14
C VAL A 105 0.25 6.94 -0.92
N ASP A 106 -0.76 6.35 -0.28
CA ASP A 106 -1.41 6.96 0.89
C ASP A 106 -0.46 7.05 2.10
N GLU A 107 0.38 6.04 2.28
CA GLU A 107 1.41 6.00 3.32
C GLU A 107 2.48 7.07 3.08
N ALA A 108 2.93 7.21 1.84
CA ALA A 108 3.94 8.18 1.42
C ALA A 108 3.45 9.63 1.62
N LEU A 109 2.20 9.92 1.25
CA LEU A 109 1.58 11.24 1.45
C LEU A 109 1.47 11.60 2.94
N LEU A 110 1.09 10.62 3.77
CA LEU A 110 1.01 10.79 5.22
C LEU A 110 2.39 11.13 5.82
N HIS A 111 3.41 10.32 5.51
CA HIS A 111 4.76 10.54 6.03
C HIS A 111 5.39 11.84 5.51
N LEU A 112 5.21 12.17 4.23
CA LEU A 112 5.67 13.43 3.65
C LEU A 112 5.10 14.63 4.39
N SER A 113 3.79 14.65 4.61
CA SER A 113 3.10 15.74 5.30
C SER A 113 3.64 15.94 6.72
N GLN A 114 3.84 14.84 7.46
CA GLN A 114 4.40 14.88 8.81
C GLN A 114 5.85 15.41 8.84
N VAL A 115 6.69 14.99 7.89
CA VAL A 115 8.08 15.46 7.83
C VAL A 115 8.16 16.94 7.50
N LEU A 116 7.35 17.40 6.54
CA LEU A 116 7.28 18.82 6.18
C LEU A 116 6.82 19.67 7.37
N GLU A 117 5.80 19.24 8.12
CA GLU A 117 5.35 19.94 9.33
C GLU A 117 6.45 20.02 10.39
N ARG A 118 7.16 18.91 10.66
CA ARG A 118 8.26 18.88 11.63
C ARG A 118 9.42 19.79 11.23
N LYS A 119 9.80 19.80 9.95
CA LYS A 119 10.92 20.64 9.46
C LYS A 119 10.53 22.12 9.44
N THR A 120 9.30 22.45 9.09
CA THR A 120 8.84 23.86 9.07
C THR A 120 8.62 24.43 10.47
N THR A 121 8.23 23.61 11.44
CA THR A 121 8.10 24.02 12.85
C THR A 121 9.46 24.11 13.55
N GLY A 122 10.38 23.16 13.30
CA GLY A 122 11.74 23.19 13.86
C GLY A 122 12.57 24.40 13.42
N VAL A 123 12.37 24.92 12.20
CA VAL A 123 13.02 26.15 11.71
C VAL A 123 12.64 27.39 12.54
N ARG A 124 11.52 27.37 13.26
CA ARG A 124 11.05 28.53 14.03
C ARG A 124 11.68 28.67 15.41
N GLU A 125 12.28 27.60 15.93
CA GLU A 125 12.91 27.59 17.26
C GLU A 125 14.40 27.96 17.23
N GLU A 126 15.09 27.78 16.09
CA GLU A 126 16.50 28.17 15.95
C GLU A 126 16.71 29.68 15.75
N ASP A 127 15.64 30.44 15.50
CA ASP A 127 15.68 31.89 15.20
C ASP A 127 15.46 32.80 16.43
N HIS A 128 15.28 32.25 17.64
CA HIS A 128 15.01 33.00 18.88
C HIS A 128 16.11 32.85 19.94
N GLY A 129 17.36 32.75 19.49
CA GLY A 129 18.55 32.73 20.35
C GLY A 129 19.61 33.73 19.89
N CYS A 130 19.29 35.02 19.93
CA CYS A 130 20.27 36.11 19.82
C CYS A 130 19.93 37.19 20.86
#